data_AF-A0A6L9M0K6-F1
#
_entry.id   AF-A0A6L9M0K6-F1
#
_cell.length_a   1.000
_cell.length_b   1.000
_cell.length_c   1.000
_cell.angle_alpha   90.00
_cell.angle_beta   90.00
_cell.angle_gamma   90.00
#
_symmetry.space_group_name_H-M   'P 1'
#
loop_
_entity.id
_entity.type
_entity.pdbx_description
1 polymer ?
#
loop_
_entity_poly.entity_id
_entity_poly.type
_entity_poly.pdbx_seq_one_letter_code
_entity_poly.pdbx_strand_id
1 'polypeptide(L)'
;MVKDTRIFRTQTEAWQFLDGEGFKSNSSSFGRHCQAGLVGKNTDGAFEAEALLTYARAKLNRKTSGKKVTQEEKDRDVRKKEAEINLTEFKAERERIKLEKEQGKLIERNHVQREIGARAGVLSSMFKSEVQKRGRELVETVEGKPGKTRDLIRALIEMFDDMATEYSNMKTIEVMISDEDSM
;
A
#
# COMPACT_ATOMS: atom_id res chain seq x y z
N MET A 1 -16.53 20.92 -26.77
CA MET A 1 -15.47 21.95 -26.83
C MET A 1 -15.58 22.65 -28.17
N VAL A 2 -16.05 23.91 -28.17
CA VAL A 2 -16.18 24.69 -29.41
C VAL A 2 -14.77 25.07 -29.85
N LYS A 3 -14.30 24.53 -30.98
CA LYS A 3 -13.08 25.00 -31.63
C LYS A 3 -13.38 26.41 -32.13
N ASP A 4 -12.88 27.41 -31.43
CA ASP A 4 -13.02 28.81 -31.83
C ASP A 4 -12.06 29.02 -33.03
N THR A 5 -12.55 28.77 -34.25
CA THR A 5 -11.79 28.86 -35.51
C THR A 5 -11.55 30.32 -35.90
N ARG A 6 -10.93 31.09 -35.00
CA ARG A 6 -10.53 32.47 -35.28
C ARG A 6 -9.19 32.46 -35.99
N ILE A 7 -9.18 33.06 -37.17
CA ILE A 7 -8.01 33.21 -38.03
C ILE A 7 -7.68 34.70 -38.10
N PHE A 8 -6.41 35.04 -37.84
CA PHE A 8 -5.90 36.40 -37.88
C PHE A 8 -4.98 36.56 -39.09
N ARG A 9 -5.24 37.58 -39.90
CA ARG A 9 -4.51 37.77 -41.17
C ARG A 9 -3.29 38.66 -41.01
N THR A 10 -3.31 39.52 -39.99
CA THR A 10 -2.21 40.46 -39.74
C THR A 10 -1.47 40.09 -38.45
N GLN A 11 -0.18 40.43 -38.41
CA GLN A 11 0.62 40.29 -37.18
C GLN A 11 0.05 41.15 -36.05
N THR A 12 -0.53 42.30 -36.41
CA THR A 12 -1.17 43.24 -35.47
C THR A 12 -2.33 42.59 -34.73
N GLU A 13 -3.25 41.97 -35.47
CA GLU A 13 -4.39 41.24 -34.89
C GLU A 13 -3.91 40.08 -34.01
N ALA A 14 -2.90 39.33 -34.45
CA ALA A 14 -2.38 38.18 -33.73
C ALA A 14 -1.76 38.55 -32.37
N TRP A 15 -0.94 39.62 -32.29
CA TRP A 15 -0.36 40.01 -31.01
C TRP A 15 -1.39 40.66 -30.08
N GLN A 16 -2.37 41.41 -30.62
CA GLN A 16 -3.46 41.98 -29.83
C GLN A 16 -4.38 40.91 -29.24
N PHE A 17 -4.64 39.84 -29.99
CA PHE A 17 -5.36 38.68 -29.47
C PHE A 17 -4.61 38.05 -28.29
N LEU A 18 -3.29 37.83 -28.41
CA LEU A 18 -2.47 37.30 -27.32
C LEU A 18 -2.44 38.25 -26.11
N ASP A 19 -2.44 39.56 -26.35
CA ASP A 19 -2.47 40.59 -25.32
C ASP A 19 -3.81 40.58 -24.55
N GLY A 20 -4.93 40.39 -25.27
CA GLY A 20 -6.28 40.25 -24.71
C GLY A 20 -6.49 38.93 -23.95
N GLU A 21 -5.87 37.83 -24.40
CA GLU A 21 -5.82 36.53 -23.72
C GLU A 21 -4.93 36.53 -22.46
N GLY A 22 -4.35 37.68 -22.11
CA GLY A 22 -3.58 37.86 -20.89
C GLY A 22 -2.13 37.39 -20.99
N PHE A 23 -1.56 37.25 -22.18
CA PHE A 23 -0.13 37.04 -22.38
C PHE A 23 0.61 38.36 -22.58
N LYS A 24 1.86 38.43 -22.10
CA LYS A 24 2.72 39.61 -22.29
C LYS A 24 3.33 39.54 -23.70
N SER A 25 2.68 40.20 -24.66
CA SER A 25 3.11 40.31 -26.05
C SER A 25 3.09 41.77 -26.51
N ASN A 26 3.97 42.15 -27.42
CA ASN A 26 3.93 43.46 -28.09
C ASN A 26 4.32 43.33 -29.57
N SER A 27 4.00 44.34 -30.37
CA SER A 27 4.23 44.31 -31.82
C SER A 27 5.68 43.99 -32.21
N SER A 28 6.68 44.58 -31.54
CA SER A 28 8.10 44.40 -31.90
C SER A 28 8.63 42.99 -31.56
N SER A 29 8.31 42.49 -30.36
CA SER A 29 8.72 41.15 -29.92
C SER A 29 8.02 40.04 -30.71
N PHE A 30 6.73 40.23 -31.01
CA PHE A 30 5.96 39.30 -31.84
C PHE A 30 6.50 39.27 -33.27
N GLY A 31 6.77 40.42 -33.89
CA GLY A 31 7.38 40.49 -35.22
C GLY A 31 8.74 39.77 -35.30
N ARG A 32 9.60 39.94 -34.29
CA ARG A 32 10.87 39.22 -34.19
C ARG A 32 10.69 37.71 -34.11
N HIS A 33 9.70 37.24 -33.34
CA HIS A 33 9.42 35.80 -33.22
C HIS A 33 8.79 35.22 -34.49
N CYS A 34 8.00 36.01 -35.23
CA CYS A 34 7.53 35.64 -36.57
C CYS A 34 8.67 35.53 -37.58
N GLN A 35 9.62 36.46 -37.58
CA GLN A 35 10.82 36.39 -38.44
C GLN A 35 11.70 35.19 -38.10
N ALA A 36 11.81 34.85 -36.81
CA ALA A 36 12.55 33.68 -36.34
C ALA A 36 11.82 32.33 -36.55
N GLY A 37 10.64 32.33 -37.19
CA GLY A 37 9.87 31.10 -37.45
C GLY A 37 9.28 30.43 -36.21
N LEU A 38 9.21 31.13 -35.07
CA LEU A 38 8.73 30.58 -33.80
C LEU A 38 7.21 30.55 -33.68
N VAL A 39 6.51 31.22 -34.59
CA VAL A 39 5.04 31.31 -34.62
C VAL A 39 4.54 30.55 -35.84
N GLY A 40 3.73 29.51 -35.60
CA GLY A 40 3.12 28.72 -36.67
C GLY A 40 2.14 29.55 -37.50
N LYS A 41 2.19 29.38 -38.82
CA LYS A 41 1.24 29.94 -39.78
C LYS A 41 0.60 28.78 -40.55
N ASN A 42 -0.66 28.94 -40.95
CA ASN A 42 -1.31 27.99 -41.85
C ASN A 42 -0.78 28.16 -43.30
N THR A 43 -1.17 27.25 -44.21
CA THR A 43 -0.81 27.23 -45.64
C THR A 43 -1.10 28.55 -46.34
N ASP A 44 -2.13 29.28 -45.89
CA ASP A 44 -2.52 30.59 -46.44
C ASP A 44 -1.74 31.77 -45.84
N GLY A 45 -0.74 31.50 -44.99
CA GLY A 45 0.08 32.51 -44.31
C GLY A 45 -0.61 33.23 -43.14
N ALA A 46 -1.82 32.80 -42.77
CA ALA A 46 -2.60 33.34 -41.66
C ALA A 46 -2.26 32.68 -40.30
N PHE A 47 -2.58 33.36 -39.21
CA PHE A 47 -2.35 32.89 -37.85
C PHE A 47 -3.63 32.31 -37.25
N GLU A 48 -3.60 31.05 -36.85
CA GLU A 48 -4.74 30.40 -36.18
C GLU A 48 -4.68 30.62 -34.67
N ALA A 49 -5.82 30.85 -34.04
CA ALA A 49 -5.91 31.06 -32.59
C ALA A 49 -5.27 29.93 -31.77
N GLU A 50 -5.46 28.66 -32.16
CA GLU A 50 -4.88 27.50 -31.47
C GLU A 50 -3.35 27.47 -31.59
N ALA A 51 -2.80 27.77 -32.76
CA ALA A 51 -1.36 27.86 -32.99
C ALA A 51 -0.74 29.02 -32.19
N LEU A 52 -1.42 30.18 -32.14
CA LEU A 52 -1.01 31.33 -31.35
C LEU A 52 -1.02 31.02 -29.85
N LEU A 53 -2.07 30.37 -29.33
CA LEU A 53 -2.16 29.98 -27.92
C LEU A 53 -1.11 28.93 -27.55
N THR A 54 -0.82 27.99 -28.45
CA THR A 54 0.25 26.99 -28.25
C THR A 54 1.62 27.66 -28.17
N TYR A 55 1.92 28.57 -29.10
CA TYR A 55 3.12 29.42 -29.05
C TYR A 55 3.19 30.23 -27.74
N ALA A 56 2.08 30.87 -27.35
CA ALA A 56 2.04 31.75 -26.18
C ALA A 56 2.29 30.97 -24.88
N ARG A 57 1.71 29.77 -24.73
CA ARG A 57 1.96 28.89 -23.58
C ARG A 57 3.42 28.43 -23.49
N ALA A 58 4.08 28.25 -24.63
CA ALA A 58 5.46 27.78 -24.69
C ALA A 58 6.50 28.91 -24.48
N LYS A 59 6.22 30.13 -24.94
CA LYS A 59 7.24 31.19 -25.07
C LYS A 59 6.90 32.51 -24.38
N LEU A 60 5.64 32.78 -24.03
CA LEU A 60 5.22 34.04 -23.42
C LEU A 60 4.87 33.86 -21.94
N ASN A 61 5.12 34.91 -21.16
CA ASN A 61 4.70 34.98 -19.76
C ASN A 61 3.26 35.53 -19.69
N ARG A 62 2.44 35.08 -18.73
CA ARG A 62 1.13 35.69 -18.47
C ARG A 62 1.27 37.05 -17.79
N LYS A 63 0.42 38.01 -18.14
CA LYS A 63 0.39 39.36 -17.55
C LYS A 63 0.10 39.34 -16.04
N THR A 64 -0.73 38.40 -15.57
CA THR A 64 -1.12 38.28 -14.15
C THR A 64 -0.12 37.51 -13.29
N SER A 65 0.75 36.70 -13.90
CA SER A 65 1.79 35.95 -13.18
C SER A 65 3.15 36.44 -13.63
N GLY A 66 3.64 37.50 -12.98
CA GLY A 66 4.99 38.03 -13.18
C GLY A 66 6.13 37.03 -12.86
N LYS A 67 5.82 35.81 -12.41
CA LYS A 67 6.80 34.72 -12.27
C LYS A 67 6.43 33.56 -13.19
N LYS A 68 7.40 33.12 -13.99
CA LYS A 68 7.44 31.72 -14.44
C LYS A 68 7.40 30.89 -13.16
N VAL A 69 6.45 29.97 -13.04
CA VAL A 69 6.51 28.95 -11.98
C VAL A 69 7.88 28.28 -12.14
N THR A 70 8.76 28.54 -11.18
CA THR A 70 10.11 28.00 -11.20
C THR A 70 10.02 26.49 -11.07
N GLN A 71 10.99 25.76 -11.61
CA GLN A 71 11.01 24.30 -11.46
C GLN A 71 10.93 23.92 -9.96
N GLU A 72 11.56 24.71 -9.10
CA GLU A 72 11.51 24.58 -7.64
C GLU A 72 10.12 24.74 -7.03
N GLU A 73 9.25 25.59 -7.57
CA GLU A 73 7.86 25.74 -7.11
C GLU A 73 7.00 24.55 -7.55
N LYS A 74 7.22 24.02 -8.75
CA LYS A 74 6.57 22.77 -9.20
C LYS A 74 7.00 21.60 -8.35
N ASP A 75 8.30 21.47 -8.09
CA ASP A 75 8.85 20.40 -7.28
C ASP A 75 8.33 20.48 -5.84
N ARG A 76 8.12 21.70 -5.31
CA ARG A 76 7.53 21.93 -3.98
C ARG A 76 6.05 21.52 -3.94
N ASP A 77 5.28 21.86 -4.96
CA ASP A 77 3.88 21.46 -5.06
C ASP A 77 3.71 19.96 -5.25
N VAL A 78 4.60 19.31 -6.01
CA VAL A 78 4.65 17.85 -6.15
C VAL A 78 4.93 17.19 -4.81
N ARG A 79 5.98 17.63 -4.09
CA ARG A 79 6.30 17.11 -2.75
C ARG A 79 5.17 17.29 -1.74
N LYS A 80 4.46 18.43 -1.79
CA LYS A 80 3.30 18.67 -0.93
C LYS A 80 2.16 17.69 -1.23
N LYS A 81 1.84 17.50 -2.50
CA LYS A 81 0.81 16.54 -2.92
C LYS A 81 1.18 15.10 -2.55
N GLU A 82 2.44 14.72 -2.73
CA GLU A 82 2.94 13.40 -2.30
C GLU A 82 2.80 13.22 -0.77
N ALA A 83 3.15 14.22 0.02
CA ALA A 83 3.00 14.16 1.47
C ALA A 83 1.52 14.08 1.90
N GLU A 84 0.63 14.80 1.23
CA GLU A 84 -0.83 14.74 1.47
C GLU A 84 -1.42 13.38 1.10
N ILE A 85 -0.98 12.79 -0.03
CA ILE A 85 -1.37 11.45 -0.45
C ILE A 85 -0.92 10.43 0.60
N ASN A 86 0.37 10.45 0.98
CA ASN A 86 0.91 9.53 1.99
C ASN A 86 0.15 9.64 3.32
N LEU A 87 -0.15 10.86 3.79
CA LEU A 87 -0.91 11.06 5.02
C LEU A 87 -2.33 10.47 4.92
N THR A 88 -2.96 10.60 3.75
CA THR A 88 -4.31 10.07 3.49
C THR A 88 -4.29 8.54 3.46
N GLU A 89 -3.28 7.94 2.82
CA GLU A 89 -3.07 6.49 2.80
C GLU A 89 -2.82 5.93 4.20
N PHE A 90 -1.94 6.56 5.00
CA PHE A 90 -1.70 6.13 6.37
C PHE A 90 -2.96 6.21 7.25
N LYS A 91 -3.79 7.24 7.07
CA LYS A 91 -5.08 7.35 7.76
C LYS A 91 -6.05 6.27 7.33
N ALA A 92 -6.14 5.99 6.04
CA ALA A 92 -6.99 4.93 5.50
C ALA A 92 -6.58 3.55 6.03
N GLU A 93 -5.27 3.27 6.07
CA GLU A 93 -4.75 2.01 6.60
C GLU A 93 -5.01 1.87 8.10
N ARG A 94 -4.86 2.96 8.88
CA ARG A 94 -5.18 2.96 10.31
C ARG A 94 -6.66 2.68 10.57
N GLU A 95 -7.56 3.29 9.81
CA GLU A 95 -9.00 3.03 9.91
C GLU A 95 -9.34 1.60 9.48
N ARG A 96 -8.65 1.05 8.46
CA ARG A 96 -8.78 -0.35 8.05
C ARG A 96 -8.40 -1.31 9.18
N ILE A 97 -7.23 -1.13 9.79
CA ILE A 97 -6.75 -1.96 10.90
C ILE A 97 -7.70 -1.85 12.10
N LYS A 98 -8.23 -0.66 12.38
CA LYS A 98 -9.22 -0.45 13.45
C LYS A 98 -10.51 -1.22 13.17
N LEU A 99 -11.02 -1.15 11.94
CA LEU A 99 -12.19 -1.91 11.51
C LEU A 99 -11.95 -3.43 11.61
N GLU A 100 -10.79 -3.93 11.19
CA GLU A 100 -10.43 -5.35 11.31
C GLU A 100 -10.34 -5.80 12.77
N LYS A 101 -9.86 -4.93 13.66
CA LYS A 101 -9.88 -5.17 15.11
C LYS A 101 -11.31 -5.24 15.66
N GLU A 102 -12.18 -4.29 15.29
CA GLU A 102 -13.59 -4.27 15.69
C GLU A 102 -14.38 -5.48 15.15
N GLN A 103 -14.03 -5.96 13.96
CA GLN A 103 -14.59 -7.18 13.36
C GLN A 103 -14.03 -8.49 13.96
N GLY A 104 -13.14 -8.41 14.96
CA GLY A 104 -12.55 -9.59 15.60
C GLY A 104 -11.59 -10.39 14.71
N LYS A 105 -11.09 -9.80 13.61
CA LYS A 105 -10.15 -10.47 12.70
C LYS A 105 -8.70 -10.41 13.19
N LEU A 106 -8.42 -9.54 14.15
CA LEU A 106 -7.09 -9.34 14.71
C LEU A 106 -7.04 -9.82 16.16
N ILE A 107 -6.06 -10.65 16.45
CA ILE A 107 -5.74 -11.13 17.79
C ILE A 107 -4.39 -10.54 18.22
N GLU A 108 -4.26 -10.20 19.51
CA GLU A 108 -3.01 -9.68 20.04
C GLU A 108 -1.93 -10.78 20.00
N ARG A 109 -0.72 -10.46 19.52
CA ARG A 109 0.38 -11.42 19.43
C ARG A 109 0.71 -12.08 20.77
N ASN A 110 0.72 -11.30 21.86
CA ASN A 110 0.97 -11.81 23.21
C ASN A 110 -0.12 -12.79 23.66
N HIS A 111 -1.36 -12.58 23.23
CA HIS A 111 -2.46 -13.50 23.53
C HIS A 111 -2.29 -14.83 22.80
N VAL A 112 -1.96 -14.79 21.50
CA VAL A 112 -1.64 -16.01 20.73
C VAL A 112 -0.48 -16.78 21.35
N GLN A 113 0.60 -16.07 21.72
CA GLN A 113 1.78 -16.73 22.28
C GLN A 113 1.49 -17.38 23.64
N ARG A 114 0.67 -16.74 24.47
CA ARG A 114 0.18 -17.32 25.73
C ARG A 114 -0.70 -18.54 25.50
N GLU A 115 -1.64 -18.47 24.55
CA GLU A 115 -2.47 -19.63 24.19
C GLU A 115 -1.65 -20.82 23.71
N ILE A 116 -0.66 -20.58 22.84
CA ILE A 116 0.25 -21.64 22.37
C ILE A 116 1.02 -22.25 23.56
N GLY A 117 1.49 -21.43 24.49
CA GLY A 117 2.17 -21.91 25.71
C GLY A 117 1.26 -22.79 26.58
N ALA A 118 0.03 -22.34 26.83
CA ALA A 118 -0.96 -23.11 27.60
C ALA A 118 -1.28 -24.46 26.93
N ARG A 119 -1.55 -24.42 25.61
CA ARG A 119 -1.78 -25.61 24.77
C ARG A 119 -0.61 -26.59 24.82
N ALA A 120 0.63 -26.11 24.74
CA ALA A 120 1.83 -26.93 24.88
C ALA A 120 1.96 -27.55 26.29
N GLY A 121 1.57 -26.80 27.34
CA GLY A 121 1.53 -27.30 28.72
C GLY A 121 0.52 -28.43 28.92
N VAL A 122 -0.68 -28.30 28.35
CA VAL A 122 -1.70 -29.35 28.34
C VAL A 122 -1.19 -30.60 27.61
N LEU A 123 -0.64 -30.43 26.41
CA LEU A 123 -0.08 -31.52 25.62
C LEU A 123 1.05 -32.26 26.36
N SER A 124 1.96 -31.52 27.01
CA SER A 124 3.03 -32.11 27.81
C SER A 124 2.51 -32.93 28.99
N SER A 125 1.45 -32.44 29.64
CA SER A 125 0.82 -33.13 30.78
C SER A 125 0.09 -34.40 30.33
N MET A 126 -0.63 -34.35 29.20
CA MET A 126 -1.27 -35.52 28.59
C MET A 126 -0.24 -36.60 28.25
N PHE A 127 0.87 -36.21 27.60
CA PHE A 127 1.93 -37.15 27.26
C PHE A 127 2.52 -37.86 28.48
N LYS A 128 2.84 -37.11 29.54
CA LYS A 128 3.35 -37.69 30.79
C LYS A 128 2.35 -38.65 31.42
N SER A 129 1.07 -38.30 31.44
CA SER A 129 -0.01 -39.14 31.96
C SER A 129 -0.15 -40.44 31.16
N GLU A 130 -0.13 -40.36 29.83
CA GLU A 130 -0.32 -41.53 28.98
C GLU A 130 0.88 -42.49 29.07
N VAL A 131 2.10 -41.97 29.15
CA VAL A 131 3.31 -42.77 29.41
C VAL A 131 3.23 -43.47 30.77
N GLN A 132 2.77 -42.79 31.82
CA GLN A 132 2.59 -43.41 33.14
C GLN A 132 1.54 -44.51 33.13
N LYS A 133 0.44 -44.30 32.41
CA LYS A 133 -0.65 -45.26 32.26
C LYS A 133 -0.23 -46.51 31.47
N ARG A 134 0.42 -46.34 30.32
CA ARG A 134 0.87 -47.44 29.44
C ARG A 134 2.24 -48.00 29.78
N GLY A 135 2.94 -47.44 30.77
CA GLY A 135 4.32 -47.81 31.09
C GLY A 135 4.51 -49.31 31.34
N ARG A 136 3.55 -49.97 31.97
CA ARG A 136 3.58 -51.42 32.17
C ARG A 136 3.45 -52.20 30.86
N GLU A 137 2.48 -51.85 30.02
CA GLU A 137 2.24 -52.48 28.72
C GLU A 137 3.43 -52.31 27.77
N LEU A 138 4.09 -51.13 27.81
CA LEU A 138 5.31 -50.86 27.07
C LEU A 138 6.46 -51.77 27.53
N VAL A 139 6.63 -51.98 28.84
CA VAL A 139 7.65 -52.90 29.38
C VAL A 139 7.34 -54.35 29.00
N GLU A 140 6.09 -54.76 29.07
CA GLU A 140 5.62 -56.09 28.67
C GLU A 140 5.83 -56.36 27.16
N THR A 141 5.64 -55.33 26.32
CA THR A 141 5.84 -55.44 24.87
C THR A 141 7.27 -55.87 24.53
N VAL A 142 8.28 -55.28 25.19
CA VAL A 142 9.69 -55.55 24.89
C VAL A 142 10.28 -56.69 25.71
N GLU A 143 9.74 -57.01 26.90
CA GLU A 143 10.31 -57.99 27.85
C GLU A 143 11.83 -57.78 28.11
N GLY A 144 12.34 -56.57 27.90
CA GLY A 144 13.77 -56.25 27.93
C GLY A 144 14.62 -56.85 26.79
N LYS A 145 14.01 -57.37 25.72
CA LYS A 145 14.69 -58.02 24.59
C LYS A 145 15.00 -57.03 23.47
N PRO A 146 16.28 -56.84 23.09
CA PRO A 146 16.66 -55.93 21.99
C PRO A 146 16.00 -56.26 20.64
N GLY A 147 15.69 -57.53 20.38
CA GLY A 147 15.02 -57.96 19.14
C GLY A 147 13.59 -57.41 18.96
N LYS A 148 12.95 -56.95 20.04
CA LYS A 148 11.60 -56.38 20.03
C LYS A 148 11.58 -54.85 19.92
N THR A 149 12.72 -54.21 19.64
CA THR A 149 12.81 -52.74 19.50
C THR A 149 11.81 -52.20 18.48
N ARG A 150 11.55 -52.93 17.38
CA ARG A 150 10.57 -52.53 16.37
C ARG A 150 9.14 -52.50 16.92
N ASP A 151 8.80 -53.43 17.80
CA ASP A 151 7.47 -53.52 18.42
C ASP A 151 7.28 -52.40 19.45
N LEU A 152 8.33 -52.07 20.21
CA LEU A 152 8.34 -50.90 21.10
C LEU A 152 8.14 -49.58 20.35
N ILE A 153 8.85 -49.39 19.22
CA ILE A 153 8.70 -48.18 18.40
C ILE A 153 7.27 -48.05 17.88
N ARG A 154 6.65 -49.15 17.42
CA ARG A 154 5.25 -49.15 16.97
C ARG A 154 4.29 -48.77 18.10
N ALA A 155 4.43 -49.39 19.27
CA ALA A 155 3.59 -49.09 20.43
C ALA A 155 3.69 -47.62 20.88
N LEU A 156 4.87 -47.02 20.81
CA LEU A 156 5.06 -45.60 21.11
C LEU A 156 4.42 -44.67 20.08
N ILE A 157 4.48 -45.03 18.79
CA ILE A 157 3.81 -44.26 17.72
C ILE A 157 2.29 -44.35 17.89
N GLU A 158 1.74 -45.55 18.11
CA GLU A 158 0.31 -45.74 18.34
C GLU A 158 -0.18 -44.96 19.58
N MET A 159 0.58 -45.01 20.67
CA MET A 159 0.29 -44.21 21.87
C MET A 159 0.28 -42.70 21.57
N PHE A 160 1.23 -42.22 20.77
CA PHE A 160 1.28 -40.81 20.37
C PHE A 160 0.10 -40.42 19.48
N ASP A 161 -0.27 -41.26 18.52
CA ASP A 161 -1.39 -41.02 17.61
C ASP A 161 -2.74 -40.99 18.34
N ASP A 162 -2.93 -41.88 19.32
CA ASP A 162 -4.09 -41.88 20.22
C ASP A 162 -4.18 -40.56 21.00
N MET A 163 -3.06 -40.15 21.62
CA MET A 163 -2.99 -38.90 22.38
C MET A 163 -3.21 -37.68 21.49
N ALA A 164 -2.64 -37.66 20.28
CA ALA A 164 -2.80 -36.55 19.33
C ALA A 164 -4.25 -36.46 18.83
N THR A 165 -4.92 -37.60 18.66
CA THR A 165 -6.34 -37.68 18.31
C THR A 165 -7.21 -37.14 19.46
N GLU A 166 -6.93 -37.53 20.70
CA GLU A 166 -7.62 -37.01 21.89
C GLU A 166 -7.43 -35.49 22.03
N TYR A 167 -6.20 -35.00 21.90
CA TYR A 167 -5.87 -33.59 21.94
C TYR A 167 -6.57 -32.79 20.82
N SER A 168 -6.66 -33.35 19.62
CA SER A 168 -7.36 -32.71 18.48
C SER A 168 -8.87 -32.63 18.68
N ASN A 169 -9.44 -33.57 19.45
CA ASN A 169 -10.87 -33.63 19.76
C ASN A 169 -11.25 -32.80 21.00
N MET A 170 -10.29 -32.23 21.74
CA MET A 170 -10.57 -31.26 22.82
C MET A 170 -11.14 -29.98 22.22
N LYS A 171 -12.48 -29.92 22.13
CA LYS A 171 -13.22 -28.86 21.43
C LYS A 171 -13.11 -27.46 22.05
N THR A 172 -12.64 -27.33 23.29
CA THR A 172 -12.48 -26.03 23.95
C THR A 172 -11.52 -26.17 25.11
N ILE A 173 -10.28 -25.69 24.95
CA ILE A 173 -9.44 -25.33 26.09
C ILE A 173 -9.82 -23.88 26.41
N GLU A 174 -10.80 -23.67 27.28
CA GLU A 174 -11.05 -22.34 27.84
C GLU A 174 -9.93 -22.01 28.82
N VAL A 175 -8.98 -21.20 28.36
CA VAL A 175 -7.88 -20.71 29.19
C VAL A 175 -8.40 -19.51 29.98
N MET A 176 -9.00 -19.76 31.16
CA MET A 176 -9.30 -18.70 32.13
C MET A 176 -7.99 -18.25 32.78
N ILE A 177 -7.49 -17.07 32.38
CA ILE A 177 -6.33 -16.45 33.03
C ILE A 177 -6.86 -15.39 33.99
N SER A 178 -6.71 -15.63 35.28
CA SER A 178 -6.89 -14.63 36.32
C SER A 178 -5.72 -13.65 36.25
N ASP A 179 -5.99 -12.35 36.20
CA ASP A 179 -4.97 -11.28 36.23
C ASP A 179 -4.33 -11.13 37.63
N GLU A 180 -3.74 -12.20 38.17
CA GLU A 180 -3.06 -12.16 39.49
C GLU A 180 -1.55 -11.93 39.42
N ASP A 181 -0.91 -12.06 38.24
CA ASP A 181 0.55 -11.88 38.10
C ASP A 181 0.98 -10.46 37.69
N SER A 182 0.22 -9.44 38.10
CA SER A 182 0.60 -8.02 37.99
C SER A 182 0.68 -7.36 39.36
N MET A 183 1.58 -7.83 40.23
CA MET A 183 2.10 -7.07 41.38
C MET A 183 3.62 -7.16 41.46
#